data_AF-A0A7S2AXG7-F1
#
_entry.id   AF-A0A7S2AXG7-F1
#
_cell.length_a   1.000
_cell.length_b   1.000
_cell.length_c   1.000
_cell.angle_alpha   90.00
_cell.angle_beta   90.00
_cell.angle_gamma   90.00
#
_symmetry.space_group_name_H-M   'P 1'
#
loop_
_entity.id
_entity.type
_entity.pdbx_description
1 polymer ?
#
loop_
_entity_poly.entity_id
_entity_poly.type
_entity_poly.pdbx_seq_one_letter_code
_entity_poly.pdbx_strand_id
1 'polypeptide(L)'
;KMWRNISCQSLFQLVLLGWLLYDGLDSMLHVPADDQVRRDTLLFNTFVACQLFNELNARSIGDDINVFAGLLGNAWFLGVIVFTVITQYGLITYGGDFTKTCPMTQDEWL
;
A
#
# COMPACT_ATOMS: atom_id res chain seq x y z
N LYS A 1 -11.69 0.02 -21.85
CA LYS A 1 -10.22 0.06 -21.62
C LYS A 1 -9.90 0.43 -20.17
N MET A 2 -10.40 1.55 -19.62
CA MET A 2 -10.20 1.92 -18.20
C MET A 2 -10.83 0.95 -17.17
N TRP A 3 -12.01 0.41 -17.45
CA TRP A 3 -12.71 -0.49 -16.52
C TRP A 3 -11.92 -1.78 -16.21
N ARG A 4 -11.09 -2.26 -17.14
CA ARG A 4 -10.24 -3.44 -16.94
C ARG A 4 -9.19 -3.18 -15.86
N ASN A 5 -8.48 -2.05 -15.92
CA ASN A 5 -7.49 -1.70 -14.90
C ASN A 5 -8.14 -1.54 -13.53
N ILE A 6 -9.30 -0.89 -13.48
CA ILE A 6 -10.06 -0.72 -12.22
C ILE A 6 -10.47 -2.08 -11.65
N SER A 7 -11.08 -2.95 -12.46
CA SER A 7 -11.50 -4.28 -12.00
C SER A 7 -10.32 -5.17 -11.58
N CYS A 8 -9.20 -5.15 -12.33
CA CYS A 8 -8.00 -5.91 -11.98
C CYS A 8 -7.38 -5.42 -10.67
N GLN A 9 -7.21 -4.10 -10.50
CA GLN A 9 -6.65 -3.53 -9.28
C GLN A 9 -7.54 -3.83 -8.07
N SER A 10 -8.86 -3.60 -8.18
CA SER A 10 -9.79 -3.85 -7.08
C SER A 10 -9.83 -5.33 -6.71
N LEU A 11 -9.79 -6.24 -7.69
CA LEU A 11 -9.75 -7.67 -7.43
C LEU A 11 -8.43 -8.07 -6.75
N PHE A 12 -7.29 -7.59 -7.26
CA PHE A 12 -5.98 -7.83 -6.66
C PHE A 12 -5.95 -7.37 -5.20
N GLN A 13 -6.39 -6.15 -4.94
CA GLN A 13 -6.41 -5.57 -3.61
C GLN A 13 -7.35 -6.34 -2.66
N LEU A 14 -8.53 -6.75 -3.11
CA LEU A 14 -9.46 -7.55 -2.31
C LEU A 14 -8.88 -8.92 -1.97
N VAL A 15 -8.26 -9.60 -2.93
CA VAL A 15 -7.65 -10.91 -2.69
C VAL A 15 -6.46 -10.79 -1.75
N LEU A 16 -5.57 -9.81 -1.97
CA LEU A 16 -4.39 -9.61 -1.16
C LEU A 16 -4.75 -9.25 0.29
N LEU A 17 -5.59 -8.23 0.49
CA LEU A 17 -6.00 -7.80 1.84
C LEU A 17 -6.89 -8.85 2.52
N GLY A 18 -7.74 -9.54 1.76
CA GLY A 18 -8.54 -10.64 2.28
C GLY A 18 -7.64 -11.78 2.79
N TRP A 19 -6.66 -12.19 2.00
CA TRP A 19 -5.69 -13.20 2.41
C TRP A 19 -4.86 -12.74 3.63
N LEU A 20 -4.42 -11.48 3.65
CA LEU A 20 -3.69 -10.90 4.79
C LEU A 20 -4.53 -10.89 6.08
N LEU A 21 -5.83 -10.56 5.98
CA LEU A 21 -6.76 -10.52 7.10
C LEU A 21 -6.99 -11.91 7.72
N TYR A 22 -7.08 -12.96 6.89
CA TYR A 22 -7.36 -14.32 7.37
C TYR A 22 -6.12 -15.02 7.94
N ASP A 23 -5.03 -15.08 7.18
CA ASP A 23 -3.90 -15.99 7.50
C ASP A 23 -2.52 -15.38 7.17
N GLY A 24 -2.45 -14.45 6.22
CA GLY A 24 -1.16 -13.94 5.72
C GLY A 24 -0.28 -13.29 6.80
N LEU A 25 -0.87 -12.64 7.80
CA LEU A 25 -0.11 -12.01 8.90
C LEU A 25 0.52 -13.01 9.86
N ASP A 26 -0.19 -14.10 10.16
CA ASP A 26 0.32 -15.17 11.03
C ASP A 26 1.34 -16.03 10.28
N SER A 27 1.03 -16.40 9.04
CA SER A 27 1.83 -17.32 8.22
C SER A 27 3.13 -16.71 7.69
N MET A 28 3.15 -15.42 7.31
CA MET A 28 4.37 -14.78 6.78
C MET A 28 5.15 -13.99 7.81
N LEU A 29 4.46 -13.20 8.63
CA LEU A 29 5.08 -12.25 9.56
C LEU A 29 5.03 -12.72 11.02
N HIS A 30 4.45 -13.89 11.29
CA HIS A 30 4.35 -14.47 12.63
C HIS A 30 3.75 -13.49 13.65
N VAL A 31 2.79 -12.66 13.19
CA VAL A 31 2.13 -11.67 14.04
C VAL A 31 1.03 -12.38 14.83
N PRO A 32 1.11 -12.41 16.17
CA PRO A 32 0.18 -13.16 16.97
C PRO A 32 -1.24 -12.57 16.88
N ALA A 33 -2.24 -13.44 16.90
CA ALA A 33 -3.64 -13.08 16.63
C ALA A 33 -4.26 -12.12 17.65
N ASP A 34 -3.68 -12.01 18.85
CA ASP A 34 -4.10 -11.11 19.93
C ASP A 34 -3.61 -9.67 19.73
N ASP A 35 -2.58 -9.45 18.92
CA ASP A 35 -2.01 -8.14 18.63
C ASP A 35 -2.77 -7.43 17.49
N GLN A 36 -4.03 -7.08 17.77
CA GLN A 36 -4.94 -6.49 16.78
C GLN A 36 -4.42 -5.16 16.22
N VAL A 37 -3.75 -4.34 17.04
CA VAL A 37 -3.20 -3.05 16.61
C VAL A 37 -2.11 -3.25 15.56
N ARG A 38 -1.21 -4.23 15.75
CA ARG A 38 -0.16 -4.52 14.76
C ARG A 38 -0.73 -5.10 13.48
N ARG A 39 -1.73 -5.97 13.57
CA ARG A 39 -2.44 -6.51 12.40
C ARG A 39 -3.14 -5.41 11.60
N ASP A 40 -3.85 -4.52 12.27
CA ASP A 40 -4.52 -3.37 11.64
C ASP A 40 -3.49 -2.41 11.00
N THR A 41 -2.34 -2.21 11.65
CA THR A 41 -1.24 -1.40 11.11
C THR A 41 -0.67 -1.99 9.83
N LEU A 42 -0.42 -3.31 9.79
CA LEU A 42 0.08 -4.03 8.61
C LEU A 42 -0.92 -4.03 7.46
N LEU A 43 -2.21 -4.23 7.76
CA LEU A 43 -3.29 -4.12 6.79
C LEU A 43 -3.36 -2.71 6.20
N PHE A 44 -3.28 -1.68 7.05
CA PHE A 44 -3.25 -0.29 6.62
C PHE A 44 -2.02 0.03 5.77
N ASN A 45 -0.83 -0.42 6.18
CA ASN A 45 0.41 -0.26 5.41
C ASN A 45 0.29 -0.86 4.02
N THR A 46 -0.16 -2.12 3.95
CA THR A 46 -0.34 -2.84 2.68
C THR A 46 -1.39 -2.17 1.80
N PHE A 47 -2.49 -1.70 2.38
CA PHE A 47 -3.52 -0.95 1.66
C PHE A 47 -2.95 0.31 1.00
N VAL A 48 -2.15 1.10 1.73
CA VAL A 48 -1.54 2.31 1.19
C VAL A 48 -0.49 1.99 0.13
N ALA A 49 0.28 0.91 0.32
CA ALA A 49 1.21 0.42 -0.70
C ALA A 49 0.46 0.05 -2.00
N CYS A 50 -0.65 -0.68 -1.91
CA CYS A 50 -1.50 -0.98 -3.06
C CYS A 50 -1.99 0.29 -3.77
N GLN A 51 -2.33 1.33 -3.01
CA GLN A 51 -2.76 2.61 -3.58
C GLN A 51 -1.62 3.31 -4.33
N LEU A 52 -0.40 3.27 -3.79
CA LEU A 52 0.79 3.82 -4.45
C LEU A 52 1.09 3.08 -5.78
N PHE A 53 1.00 1.75 -5.77
CA PHE A 53 1.13 0.96 -7.00
C PHE A 53 0.01 1.25 -8.00
N ASN A 54 -1.22 1.46 -7.53
CA ASN A 54 -2.32 1.85 -8.39
C ASN A 54 -2.07 3.20 -9.05
N GLU A 55 -1.57 4.19 -8.30
CA GLU A 55 -1.27 5.53 -8.82
C GLU A 55 -0.23 5.48 -9.96
N LEU A 56 0.79 4.63 -9.81
CA LEU A 56 1.77 4.36 -10.87
C LEU A 56 1.15 3.69 -12.11
N ASN A 57 0.32 2.67 -11.91
CA ASN A 57 -0.30 1.94 -13.03
C ASN A 57 -1.39 2.76 -13.72
N ALA A 58 -2.17 3.55 -12.98
CA ALA A 58 -3.24 4.38 -13.51
C ALA A 58 -2.72 5.57 -14.32
N ARG A 59 -1.44 5.93 -14.18
CA ARG A 59 -0.79 6.97 -14.99
C ARG A 59 -0.75 6.60 -16.47
N SER A 60 -0.55 5.33 -16.81
CA SER A 60 -0.58 4.84 -18.20
C SER A 60 -1.92 4.17 -18.48
N ILE A 61 -2.82 4.89 -19.13
CA ILE A 61 -4.14 4.37 -19.55
C ILE A 61 -4.07 3.68 -20.93
N GLY A 62 -2.93 3.80 -21.64
CA GLY A 62 -2.69 3.24 -22.98
C GLY A 62 -2.01 1.87 -22.97
N ASP A 63 -1.90 1.24 -24.15
CA ASP A 63 -1.24 -0.07 -24.38
C ASP A 63 0.29 -0.06 -24.13
N ASP A 64 0.83 0.98 -23.49
CA ASP A 64 2.25 1.10 -23.14
C ASP A 64 2.54 0.39 -21.81
N ILE A 65 3.29 -0.70 -21.90
CA ILE A 65 3.76 -1.51 -20.75
C ILE A 65 4.73 -0.71 -19.85
N ASN A 66 5.36 0.34 -20.38
CA ASN A 66 6.31 1.17 -19.65
C ASN A 66 5.64 2.26 -18.80
N VAL A 67 5.04 1.87 -17.67
CA VAL A 67 4.51 2.81 -16.65
C VAL A 67 5.57 3.75 -16.06
N PHE A 68 6.86 3.39 -16.17
CA PHE A 68 7.99 4.19 -15.70
C PHE A 68 8.53 5.18 -16.76
N ALA A 69 8.10 5.08 -18.02
CA ALA A 69 8.55 6.00 -19.06
C ALA A 69 8.05 7.42 -18.78
N GLY A 70 8.97 8.37 -18.72
CA GLY A 70 8.64 9.77 -18.42
C GLY A 70 8.21 10.02 -16.97
N LEU A 71 8.40 9.04 -16.06
CA LEU A 71 8.00 9.17 -14.64
C LEU A 71 8.53 10.48 -14.04
N LEU A 72 9.83 10.71 -14.24
CA LEU A 72 10.58 11.85 -13.75
C LEU A 72 10.28 13.18 -14.48
N GLY A 73 9.57 13.13 -15.61
CA GLY A 73 9.20 14.32 -16.39
C GLY A 73 8.00 15.09 -15.81
N ASN A 74 7.30 14.54 -14.81
CA ASN A 74 6.14 15.19 -14.18
C ASN A 74 6.39 15.40 -12.68
N ALA A 75 6.84 16.61 -12.33
CA ALA A 75 7.16 16.99 -10.95
C ALA A 75 5.95 16.92 -10.00
N TRP A 76 4.74 17.20 -10.48
CA TRP A 76 3.52 17.11 -9.66
C TRP A 76 3.21 15.67 -9.27
N PHE A 77 3.33 14.75 -10.24
CA PHE A 77 3.13 13.33 -9.99
C PHE A 77 4.14 12.78 -8.97
N LEU A 78 5.43 13.13 -9.14
CA LEU A 78 6.45 12.78 -8.15
C LEU A 78 6.17 13.41 -6.77
N GLY A 79 5.68 14.65 -6.74
CA GLY A 79 5.33 15.35 -5.51
C GLY A 79 4.24 14.60 -4.72
N VAL A 80 3.20 14.10 -5.38
CA VAL A 80 2.14 13.32 -4.73
C VAL A 80 2.68 11.99 -4.19
N ILE A 81 3.49 11.26 -4.97
CA ILE A 81 4.14 10.02 -4.52
C ILE A 81 5.04 10.25 -3.30
N VAL A 82 5.87 11.29 -3.33
CA VAL A 82 6.77 11.60 -2.20
C VAL A 82 5.95 12.00 -0.98
N PHE A 83 4.90 12.81 -1.17
CA PHE A 83 4.01 13.22 -0.10
C PHE A 83 3.28 12.04 0.54
N THR A 84 2.77 11.09 -0.26
CA THR A 84 2.09 9.90 0.26
C THR A 84 3.04 9.00 1.05
N VAL A 85 4.26 8.76 0.56
CA VAL A 85 5.27 7.96 1.27
C VAL A 85 5.70 8.61 2.59
N ILE A 86 5.98 9.93 2.59
CA ILE A 86 6.35 10.66 3.81
C ILE A 86 5.22 10.64 4.83
N THR A 87 4.00 10.93 4.38
CA THR A 87 2.82 10.91 5.25
C THR A 87 2.61 9.51 5.82
N GLN A 88 2.74 8.48 5.00
CA GLN A 88 2.58 7.09 5.43
C GLN A 88 3.59 6.70 6.51
N TYR A 89 4.87 7.03 6.29
CA TYR A 89 5.91 6.80 7.29
C TYR A 89 5.62 7.54 8.60
N GLY A 90 5.15 8.79 8.49
CA GLY A 90 4.76 9.60 9.65
C GLY A 90 3.58 9.01 10.44
N LEU A 91 2.53 8.54 9.76
CA LEU A 91 1.36 7.93 10.38
C LEU A 91 1.70 6.64 11.12
N ILE A 92 2.57 5.79 10.55
CA ILE A 92 2.95 4.53 11.21
C ILE A 92 3.89 4.79 12.40
N THR A 93 4.86 5.69 12.24
CA THR A 93 5.91 5.91 13.25
C THR A 93 5.43 6.78 14.41
N TYR A 94 4.60 7.80 14.14
CA TYR A 94 4.20 8.82 15.11
C TYR A 94 2.70 8.89 15.36
N GLY A 95 1.89 8.20 14.56
CA GLY A 95 0.43 8.31 14.67
C GLY A 95 -0.14 7.66 15.93
N GLY A 96 0.44 6.55 16.40
CA GLY A 96 0.10 5.93 17.68
C GLY A 96 -1.41 5.74 17.86
N ASP A 97 -1.94 6.16 19.01
CA ASP A 97 -3.37 6.05 19.34
C ASP A 97 -4.30 6.84 18.41
N PHE A 98 -3.83 7.92 17.78
CA PHE A 98 -4.66 8.76 16.90
C PHE A 98 -5.05 8.00 15.62
N THR A 99 -4.12 7.27 15.04
CA THR A 99 -4.32 6.43 13.85
C THR A 99 -4.54 4.97 14.19
N LYS A 100 -4.46 4.59 15.48
CA LYS A 100 -4.43 3.21 15.96
C LYS A 100 -3.34 2.39 15.28
N THR A 101 -2.16 2.98 15.13
CA THR A 101 -1.00 2.33 14.52
C THR A 101 0.10 2.10 15.55
N CYS A 102 0.89 1.05 15.35
CA CYS A 102 2.12 0.83 16.10
C CYS A 102 3.36 0.96 15.21
N PRO A 103 4.51 1.37 15.75
CA PRO A 103 5.76 1.38 14.98
C PRO A 103 6.08 -0.03 14.47
N MET A 104 6.35 -0.13 13.17
CA MET A 104 6.68 -1.39 12.51
C MET A 104 8.20 -1.62 12.50
N THR A 105 8.61 -2.87 12.69
CA THR A 105 9.97 -3.36 12.54
C THR A 105 10.42 -3.35 11.08
N GLN A 106 11.72 -3.33 10.83
CA GLN A 106 12.26 -3.22 9.46
C GLN A 106 11.83 -4.37 8.53
N ASP A 107 11.63 -5.57 9.09
CA ASP A 107 11.15 -6.74 8.35
C ASP A 107 9.67 -6.63 7.99
N GLU A 108 8.87 -5.90 8.78
CA GLU A 108 7.46 -5.63 8.49
C GLU A 108 7.27 -4.55 7.41
N TRP A 109 8.31 -3.77 7.10
CA TRP A 109 8.29 -2.78 6.01
C TRP A 109 8.67 -3.35 4.63
N LEU A 110 9.29 -4.54 4.59
CA LEU A 110 9.83 -5.19 3.39
C LEU A 110 8.90 -6.29 2.87
#